data_AF-A0A1F2R0B1-F1
#
_entry.id   AF-A0A1F2R0B1-F1
#
_cell.length_a   1.000
_cell.length_b   1.000
_cell.length_c   1.000
_cell.angle_alpha   90.00
_cell.angle_beta   90.00
_cell.angle_gamma   90.00
#
_symmetry.space_group_name_H-M   'P 1'
#
loop_
_entity.id
_entity.type
_entity.pdbx_description
1 polymer ?
#
loop_
_entity_poly.entity_id
_entity_poly.type
_entity_poly.pdbx_seq_one_letter_code
_entity_poly.pdbx_strand_id
1 'polypeptide(L)'
;MLVTGLVCMRCGRRYRRGLDGPCPRCGPEGVLDVMFDLRRARRALTARALAARPRSLWRYRELLPVPAAARLPPIEPGWTPLLDSRRLADWAGVRSLVLKDEGRNPTASFKDRASVVGVARALALRARVVACASTGNAASSLAGAAASVGLTCVIFVPEFAPEPKVAQLLVFGARVIRVRGSYDATWELCQRACDTYGWYNRNAAVNPSLVEGKKTCGLEIGEQCGKAPPDWVAVSVGDGCTIAGIWKGLVAMRELGFIPRLPRMLGVQAEGARPLVDAFREGRELIPGRAETIADSICVGHPRNWRKALRAVRESGGTFVAVPDSA
;
A
#
# COMPACT_ATOMS: atom_id res chain seq x y z
N MET A 1 16.14 11.94 -7.61
CA MET A 1 15.12 10.87 -7.51
C MET A 1 15.53 9.76 -8.47
N LEU A 2 15.39 8.48 -8.11
CA LEU A 2 15.78 7.36 -8.99
C LEU A 2 14.61 6.79 -9.81
N VAL A 3 13.47 7.49 -9.84
CA VAL A 3 12.34 7.12 -10.68
C VAL A 3 12.72 7.30 -12.15
N THR A 4 12.58 6.26 -12.94
CA THR A 4 12.89 6.25 -14.40
C THR A 4 11.64 6.38 -15.26
N GLY A 5 10.46 6.17 -14.68
CA GLY A 5 9.18 6.32 -15.35
C GLY A 5 8.05 5.59 -14.64
N LEU A 6 6.91 5.52 -15.31
CA LEU A 6 5.72 4.77 -14.89
C LEU A 6 5.32 3.82 -16.02
N VAL A 7 4.79 2.64 -15.68
CA VAL A 7 4.21 1.71 -16.66
C VAL A 7 2.78 1.36 -16.29
N CYS A 8 1.86 1.41 -17.27
CA CYS A 8 0.48 1.00 -17.06
C CYS A 8 0.37 -0.53 -17.00
N MET A 9 -0.23 -1.04 -15.92
CA MET A 9 -0.43 -2.47 -15.71
C MET A 9 -1.51 -3.09 -16.61
N ARG A 10 -2.29 -2.27 -17.32
CA ARG A 10 -3.32 -2.71 -18.27
C ARG A 10 -2.84 -2.69 -19.71
N CYS A 11 -2.27 -1.58 -20.18
CA CYS A 11 -1.90 -1.41 -21.60
C CYS A 11 -0.39 -1.39 -21.88
N GLY A 12 0.46 -1.54 -20.86
CA GLY A 12 1.92 -1.56 -21.01
C GLY A 12 2.57 -0.22 -21.38
N ARG A 13 1.79 0.84 -21.60
CA ARG A 13 2.32 2.17 -21.98
C ARG A 13 3.21 2.73 -20.87
N ARG A 14 4.35 3.28 -21.29
CA ARG A 14 5.32 3.93 -20.42
C ARG A 14 5.16 5.45 -20.43
N TYR A 15 5.33 6.07 -19.27
CA TYR A 15 5.30 7.52 -19.08
C TYR A 15 6.60 7.99 -18.44
N ARG A 16 7.19 9.06 -19.00
CA ARG A 16 8.44 9.65 -18.49
C ARG A 16 8.23 10.61 -17.31
N ARG A 17 7.02 11.18 -17.18
CA ARG A 17 6.68 12.14 -16.12
C ARG A 17 5.97 11.46 -14.95
N GLY A 18 6.14 11.99 -13.74
CA GLY A 18 5.45 11.54 -12.54
C GLY A 18 3.98 11.94 -12.59
N LEU A 19 3.13 11.01 -13.06
CA LEU A 19 1.69 11.08 -12.90
C LEU A 19 1.33 10.61 -11.49
N ASP A 20 0.57 11.40 -10.75
CA ASP A 20 0.06 11.07 -9.41
C ASP A 20 -1.40 10.57 -9.45
N GLY A 21 -1.79 9.98 -10.59
CA GLY A 21 -3.11 9.41 -10.86
C GLY A 21 -3.04 8.24 -11.86
N PRO A 22 -4.20 7.74 -12.33
CA PRO A 22 -4.24 6.59 -13.21
C PRO A 22 -3.69 6.88 -14.62
N CYS A 23 -3.52 5.83 -15.42
CA CYS A 23 -3.15 5.94 -16.82
C CYS A 23 -4.16 6.78 -17.62
N PRO A 24 -3.74 7.87 -18.30
CA PRO A 24 -4.64 8.73 -19.08
C PRO A 24 -5.43 8.01 -20.18
N ARG A 25 -4.90 6.89 -20.71
CA ARG A 25 -5.56 6.09 -21.76
C ARG A 25 -6.57 5.09 -21.20
N CYS A 26 -6.31 4.55 -20.00
CA CYS A 26 -7.06 3.43 -19.46
C CYS A 26 -7.99 3.83 -18.30
N GLY A 27 -7.96 5.10 -17.88
CA GLY A 27 -8.74 5.59 -16.76
C GLY A 27 -8.40 4.84 -15.45
N PRO A 28 -9.34 4.80 -14.49
CA PRO A 28 -9.13 4.18 -13.17
C PRO A 28 -8.65 2.72 -13.21
N GLU A 29 -8.97 1.97 -14.26
CA GLU A 29 -8.52 0.58 -14.48
C GLU A 29 -7.05 0.46 -14.91
N GLY A 30 -6.43 1.58 -15.30
CA GLY A 30 -5.05 1.67 -15.72
C GLY A 30 -4.10 2.05 -14.60
N VAL A 31 -4.01 1.24 -13.55
CA VAL A 31 -3.08 1.49 -12.45
C VAL A 31 -1.64 1.53 -12.96
N LEU A 32 -0.90 2.58 -12.57
CA LEU A 32 0.49 2.77 -12.93
C LEU A 32 1.43 2.12 -11.91
N ASP A 33 2.56 1.61 -12.37
CA ASP A 33 3.65 1.10 -11.54
C ASP A 33 4.91 1.95 -11.70
N VAL A 34 5.50 2.38 -10.58
CA VAL A 34 6.69 3.25 -10.57
C VAL A 34 7.95 2.46 -10.86
N MET A 35 8.69 2.83 -11.90
CA MET A 35 9.96 2.20 -12.25
C MET A 35 11.13 2.95 -11.61
N PHE A 36 12.13 2.21 -11.13
CA PHE A 36 13.33 2.77 -10.49
C PHE A 36 14.61 2.29 -11.17
N ASP A 37 15.64 3.11 -11.16
CA ASP A 37 17.00 2.71 -11.51
C ASP A 37 17.63 1.92 -10.36
N LEU A 38 17.42 0.60 -10.36
CA LEU A 38 17.95 -0.29 -9.33
C LEU A 38 19.49 -0.40 -9.36
N ARG A 39 20.12 -0.19 -10.52
CA ARG A 39 21.60 -0.20 -10.63
C ARG A 39 22.19 0.98 -9.88
N ARG A 40 21.61 2.17 -10.06
CA ARG A 40 22.00 3.36 -9.29
C ARG A 40 21.60 3.24 -7.81
N ALA A 41 20.43 2.66 -7.52
CA ALA A 41 20.00 2.42 -6.14
C ALA A 41 20.99 1.52 -5.39
N ARG A 42 21.51 0.47 -6.03
CA ARG A 42 22.50 -0.46 -5.43
C ARG A 42 23.79 0.22 -4.96
N ARG A 43 24.19 1.30 -5.64
CA ARG A 43 25.38 2.08 -5.24
C ARG A 43 25.13 2.95 -4.00
N ALA A 44 23.89 3.39 -3.79
CA ALA A 44 23.52 4.28 -2.68
C ALA A 44 23.01 3.51 -1.44
N LEU A 45 22.19 2.48 -1.67
CA LEU A 45 21.57 1.64 -0.64
C LEU A 45 22.46 0.45 -0.33
N THR A 46 23.59 0.68 0.35
CA THR A 46 24.45 -0.38 0.86
C THR A 46 24.10 -0.74 2.30
N ALA A 47 24.49 -1.92 2.78
CA ALA A 47 24.29 -2.31 4.18
C ALA A 47 24.91 -1.28 5.15
N ARG A 48 26.11 -0.79 4.84
CA ARG A 48 26.78 0.27 5.62
C ARG A 48 25.99 1.58 5.62
N ALA A 49 25.49 2.01 4.45
CA ALA A 49 24.72 3.23 4.34
C ALA A 49 23.38 3.14 5.10
N LEU A 50 22.69 2.00 5.02
CA LEU A 50 21.44 1.78 5.72
C LEU A 50 21.63 1.68 7.24
N ALA A 51 22.70 1.04 7.71
CA ALA A 51 23.00 0.92 9.15
C ALA A 51 23.18 2.28 9.85
N ALA A 52 23.62 3.31 9.12
CA ALA A 52 23.80 4.66 9.62
C ALA A 52 22.52 5.53 9.55
N ARG A 53 21.41 5.01 9.00
CA ARG A 53 20.16 5.77 8.84
C ARG A 53 19.19 5.53 10.00
N PRO A 54 18.33 6.51 10.33
CA PRO A 54 17.22 6.32 11.25
C PRO A 54 16.31 5.15 10.85
N ARG A 55 15.69 4.55 11.87
CA ARG A 55 14.79 3.41 11.74
C ARG A 55 13.37 3.84 11.36
N SER A 56 13.23 4.37 10.15
CA SER A 56 11.93 4.72 9.54
C SER A 56 11.87 4.29 8.09
N LEU A 57 10.69 4.30 7.46
CA LEU A 57 10.58 3.95 6.04
C LEU A 57 11.40 4.88 5.13
N TRP A 58 11.71 6.09 5.60
CA TRP A 58 12.50 7.08 4.87
C TRP A 58 13.96 6.66 4.66
N ARG A 59 14.44 5.63 5.37
CA ARG A 59 15.75 5.04 5.12
C ARG A 59 15.92 4.50 3.69
N TYR A 60 14.83 4.28 2.96
CA TYR A 60 14.83 3.82 1.56
C TYR A 60 14.46 4.91 0.55
N ARG A 61 14.68 6.19 0.87
CA ARG A 61 14.21 7.35 0.08
C ARG A 61 14.53 7.28 -1.41
N GLU A 62 15.66 6.70 -1.78
CA GLU A 62 16.10 6.51 -3.17
C GLU A 62 15.11 5.68 -3.99
N LEU A 63 14.39 4.77 -3.33
CA LEU A 63 13.32 3.95 -3.90
C LEU A 63 11.94 4.51 -3.58
N LEU A 64 11.79 5.80 -3.28
CA LEU A 64 10.48 6.44 -3.12
C LEU A 64 10.29 7.55 -4.17
N PRO A 65 9.06 7.80 -4.65
CA PRO A 65 8.76 8.83 -5.65
C PRO A 65 8.69 10.25 -5.04
N VAL A 66 9.52 10.51 -4.02
CA VAL A 66 9.54 11.76 -3.26
C VAL A 66 10.87 12.49 -3.53
N PRO A 67 10.85 13.77 -3.96
CA PRO A 67 12.09 14.52 -4.20
C PRO A 67 12.98 14.58 -2.96
N ALA A 68 14.30 14.64 -3.15
CA ALA A 68 15.27 14.68 -2.04
C ALA A 68 15.14 15.95 -1.17
N ALA A 69 14.68 17.06 -1.75
CA ALA A 69 14.42 18.31 -1.04
C ALA A 69 13.01 18.39 -0.44
N ALA A 70 12.16 17.37 -0.62
CA ALA A 70 10.79 17.41 -0.10
C ALA A 70 10.79 17.39 1.44
N ARG A 71 9.93 18.22 2.03
CA ARG A 71 9.57 18.14 3.45
C ARG A 71 8.88 16.81 3.73
N LEU A 72 9.35 16.11 4.75
CA LEU A 72 8.79 14.82 5.18
C LEU A 72 7.86 15.04 6.37
N PRO A 73 6.74 14.30 6.48
CA PRO A 73 5.98 14.22 7.71
C PRO A 73 6.86 13.77 8.88
N PRO A 74 6.73 14.40 10.07
CA PRO A 74 7.48 14.00 11.26
C PRO A 74 6.99 12.68 11.85
N ILE A 75 5.80 12.19 11.47
CA ILE A 75 5.39 10.83 11.81
C ILE A 75 6.21 9.83 11.01
N GLU A 76 6.79 8.85 11.71
CA GLU A 76 7.75 7.91 11.13
C GLU A 76 7.21 6.47 11.14
N PRO A 77 6.31 6.11 10.22
CA PRO A 77 5.94 4.71 10.05
C PRO A 77 7.08 3.90 9.46
N GLY A 78 6.99 2.60 9.67
CA GLY A 78 8.00 1.63 9.26
C GLY A 78 8.96 1.25 10.37
N TRP A 79 9.96 0.48 9.97
CA TRP A 79 10.85 -0.29 10.83
C TRP A 79 10.12 -1.09 11.92
N THR A 80 8.94 -1.61 11.58
CA THR A 80 8.13 -2.42 12.50
C THR A 80 8.84 -3.73 12.83
N PRO A 81 8.60 -4.31 14.02
CA PRO A 81 9.34 -5.49 14.46
C PRO A 81 8.96 -6.73 13.65
N LEU A 82 9.91 -7.66 13.58
CA LEU A 82 9.71 -9.05 13.20
C LEU A 82 9.68 -9.87 14.49
N LEU A 83 8.49 -10.33 14.89
CA LEU A 83 8.28 -11.05 16.14
C LEU A 83 8.30 -12.56 15.87
N ASP A 84 9.30 -13.27 16.37
CA ASP A 84 9.33 -14.73 16.35
C ASP A 84 8.26 -15.29 17.29
N SER A 85 7.47 -16.25 16.83
CA SER A 85 6.42 -16.90 17.60
C SER A 85 6.48 -18.41 17.45
N ARG A 86 7.19 -19.07 18.38
CA ARG A 86 7.25 -20.53 18.46
C ARG A 86 5.87 -21.17 18.66
N ARG A 87 5.06 -20.62 19.57
CA ARG A 87 3.71 -21.16 19.85
C ARG A 87 2.79 -21.14 18.63
N LEU A 88 2.87 -20.08 17.81
CA LEU A 88 2.10 -20.02 16.56
C LEU A 88 2.69 -20.94 15.49
N ALA A 89 4.02 -21.10 15.45
CA ALA A 89 4.67 -22.04 14.55
C ALA A 89 4.23 -23.48 14.85
N ASP A 90 4.24 -23.88 16.14
CA ASP A 90 3.81 -25.19 16.61
C ASP A 90 2.33 -25.44 16.28
N TRP A 91 1.46 -24.46 16.57
CA TRP A 91 0.03 -24.53 16.23
C TRP A 91 -0.23 -24.68 14.72
N ALA A 92 0.52 -23.94 13.90
CA ALA A 92 0.37 -23.98 12.45
C ALA A 92 1.10 -25.18 11.81
N GLY A 93 1.83 -26.00 12.58
CA GLY A 93 2.60 -27.13 12.07
C GLY A 93 3.77 -26.72 11.15
N VAL A 94 4.36 -25.54 11.38
CA VAL A 94 5.50 -25.03 10.59
C VAL A 94 6.74 -24.87 11.46
N ARG A 95 7.93 -24.95 10.85
CA ARG A 95 9.21 -24.87 11.57
C ARG A 95 9.42 -23.54 12.30
N SER A 96 8.98 -22.44 11.71
CA SER A 96 9.18 -21.09 12.25
C SER A 96 8.12 -20.16 11.69
N LEU A 97 7.60 -19.26 12.53
CA LEU A 97 6.63 -18.25 12.15
C LEU A 97 7.05 -16.90 12.74
N VAL A 98 7.11 -15.89 11.87
CA VAL A 98 7.49 -14.53 12.25
C VAL A 98 6.38 -13.57 11.86
N LEU A 99 5.98 -12.72 12.79
CA LEU A 99 4.96 -11.69 12.57
C LEU A 99 5.64 -10.35 12.26
N LYS A 100 5.37 -9.79 11.07
CA LYS A 100 5.69 -8.40 10.75
C LYS A 100 4.58 -7.51 11.32
N ASP A 101 4.80 -6.99 12.53
CA ASP A 101 3.75 -6.31 13.32
C ASP A 101 3.53 -4.86 12.86
N GLU A 102 2.72 -4.73 11.83
CA GLU A 102 2.35 -3.45 11.22
C GLU A 102 1.25 -2.71 11.98
N GLY A 103 0.72 -3.30 13.05
CA GLY A 103 -0.19 -2.65 14.00
C GLY A 103 0.51 -1.64 14.90
N ARG A 104 1.85 -1.61 14.92
CA ARG A 104 2.66 -0.65 15.71
C ARG A 104 3.01 0.65 14.99
N ASN A 105 2.48 0.85 13.78
CA ASN A 105 2.62 2.14 13.11
C ASN A 105 1.82 3.24 13.85
N PRO A 106 2.09 4.53 13.62
CA PRO A 106 1.52 5.65 14.41
C PRO A 106 -0.01 5.67 14.54
N THR A 107 -0.76 5.31 13.49
CA THR A 107 -2.24 5.21 13.55
C THR A 107 -2.71 3.76 13.66
N ALA A 108 -1.87 2.89 14.21
CA ALA A 108 -2.08 1.45 14.35
C ALA A 108 -2.40 0.70 13.04
N SER A 109 -1.85 1.18 11.91
CA SER A 109 -2.14 0.55 10.62
C SER A 109 -1.00 0.61 9.62
N PHE A 110 -0.89 -0.46 8.82
CA PHE A 110 -0.05 -0.53 7.62
C PHE A 110 -0.27 0.65 6.64
N LYS A 111 -1.45 1.29 6.68
CA LYS A 111 -1.79 2.39 5.77
C LYS A 111 -0.88 3.61 5.96
N ASP A 112 -0.22 3.76 7.11
CA ASP A 112 0.69 4.87 7.41
C ASP A 112 1.83 4.97 6.42
N ARG A 113 2.39 3.82 6.02
CA ARG A 113 3.44 3.76 5.01
C ARG A 113 3.04 4.46 3.71
N ALA A 114 1.81 4.24 3.26
CA ALA A 114 1.28 4.86 2.04
C ALA A 114 0.94 6.34 2.27
N SER A 115 0.32 6.66 3.40
CA SER A 115 -0.15 8.01 3.69
C SER A 115 0.99 9.00 3.83
N VAL A 116 2.10 8.65 4.50
CA VAL A 116 3.24 9.59 4.65
C VAL A 116 3.95 9.85 3.33
N VAL A 117 4.04 8.84 2.44
CA VAL A 117 4.57 9.02 1.08
C VAL A 117 3.61 9.91 0.28
N GLY A 118 2.30 9.70 0.39
CA GLY A 118 1.28 10.54 -0.23
C GLY A 118 1.35 12.00 0.24
N VAL A 119 1.48 12.24 1.55
CA VAL A 119 1.60 13.59 2.11
C VAL A 119 2.91 14.26 1.70
N ALA A 120 4.05 13.56 1.76
CA ALA A 120 5.33 14.11 1.30
C ALA A 120 5.28 14.47 -0.20
N ARG A 121 4.57 13.65 -0.99
CA ARG A 121 4.33 13.91 -2.41
C ARG A 121 3.41 15.12 -2.62
N ALA A 122 2.33 15.24 -1.86
CA ALA A 122 1.43 16.38 -1.89
C ALA A 122 2.16 17.70 -1.55
N LEU A 123 3.00 17.69 -0.51
CA LEU A 123 3.85 18.83 -0.13
C LEU A 123 4.84 19.19 -1.24
N ALA A 124 5.49 18.21 -1.85
CA ALA A 124 6.41 18.43 -2.97
C ALA A 124 5.71 19.06 -4.20
N LEU A 125 4.43 18.77 -4.39
CA LEU A 125 3.59 19.37 -5.43
C LEU A 125 2.92 20.68 -4.99
N ARG A 126 3.22 21.17 -3.77
CA ARG A 126 2.62 22.38 -3.17
C ARG A 126 1.10 22.30 -3.07
N ALA A 127 0.54 21.09 -2.97
CA ALA A 127 -0.88 20.92 -2.70
C ALA A 127 -1.22 21.50 -1.33
N ARG A 128 -2.38 22.16 -1.22
CA ARG A 128 -2.89 22.71 0.05
C ARG A 128 -3.89 21.77 0.74
N VAL A 129 -4.45 20.84 -0.02
CA VAL A 129 -5.48 19.91 0.43
C VAL A 129 -5.14 18.50 -0.05
N VAL A 130 -5.26 17.52 0.84
CA VAL A 130 -5.28 16.09 0.51
C VAL A 130 -6.67 15.53 0.75
N ALA A 131 -7.09 14.61 -0.12
CA ALA A 131 -8.40 13.99 0.01
C ALA A 131 -8.36 12.47 -0.16
N CYS A 132 -9.31 11.79 0.49
CA CYS A 132 -9.52 10.36 0.37
C CYS A 132 -11.00 10.01 0.59
N ALA A 133 -11.51 9.05 -0.18
CA ALA A 133 -12.78 8.38 0.10
C ALA A 133 -12.50 7.07 0.83
N SER A 134 -12.75 7.05 2.15
CA SER A 134 -12.59 5.86 2.98
C SER A 134 -13.20 6.09 4.35
N THR A 135 -13.78 5.04 4.95
CA THR A 135 -14.24 5.05 6.35
C THR A 135 -13.26 4.41 7.31
N GLY A 136 -12.18 3.79 6.82
CA GLY A 136 -11.33 2.92 7.62
C GLY A 136 -9.91 3.42 7.76
N ASN A 137 -9.01 2.46 7.94
CA ASN A 137 -7.58 2.66 8.16
C ASN A 137 -6.88 3.66 7.20
N ALA A 138 -7.35 3.78 5.94
CA ALA A 138 -6.75 4.73 5.00
C ALA A 138 -7.09 6.20 5.33
N ALA A 139 -8.29 6.46 5.84
CA ALA A 139 -8.72 7.78 6.25
C ALA A 139 -8.01 8.24 7.52
N SER A 140 -8.00 7.42 8.57
CA SER A 140 -7.33 7.76 9.84
C SER A 140 -5.84 7.99 9.64
N SER A 141 -5.21 7.13 8.84
CA SER A 141 -3.80 7.27 8.46
C SER A 141 -3.50 8.55 7.67
N LEU A 142 -4.36 8.92 6.73
CA LEU A 142 -4.20 10.18 5.98
C LEU A 142 -4.39 11.39 6.89
N ALA A 143 -5.44 11.36 7.73
CA ALA A 143 -5.77 12.44 8.64
C ALA A 143 -4.61 12.70 9.61
N GLY A 144 -4.09 11.67 10.27
CA GLY A 144 -2.92 11.78 11.16
C GLY A 144 -1.67 12.29 10.43
N ALA A 145 -1.39 11.77 9.23
CA ALA A 145 -0.25 12.22 8.43
C ALA A 145 -0.37 13.68 8.00
N ALA A 146 -1.55 14.12 7.57
CA ALA A 146 -1.81 15.50 7.15
C ALA A 146 -1.75 16.48 8.34
N ALA A 147 -2.34 16.11 9.48
CA ALA A 147 -2.29 16.88 10.72
C ALA A 147 -0.84 17.16 11.15
N SER A 148 0.04 16.16 11.06
CA SER A 148 1.45 16.27 11.46
C SER A 148 2.26 17.33 10.69
N VAL A 149 1.76 17.81 9.56
CA VAL A 149 2.41 18.83 8.72
C VAL A 149 1.57 20.08 8.50
N GLY A 150 0.37 20.15 9.10
CA GLY A 150 -0.58 21.25 8.94
C GLY A 150 -1.28 21.31 7.57
N LEU A 151 -1.40 20.17 6.89
CA LEU A 151 -2.06 20.09 5.58
C LEU A 151 -3.57 19.86 5.77
N THR A 152 -4.41 20.58 5.02
CA THR A 152 -5.87 20.37 5.11
C THR A 152 -6.21 18.97 4.60
N CYS A 153 -6.90 18.18 5.42
CA CYS A 153 -7.35 16.84 5.07
C CYS A 153 -8.88 16.82 4.90
N VAL A 154 -9.35 16.35 3.75
CA VAL A 154 -10.79 16.18 3.48
C VAL A 154 -11.07 14.69 3.29
N ILE A 155 -11.92 14.12 4.13
CA ILE A 155 -12.30 12.71 4.03
C ILE A 155 -13.76 12.61 3.60
N PHE A 156 -14.00 11.88 2.52
CA PHE A 156 -15.33 11.53 2.06
C PHE A 156 -15.71 10.18 2.66
N VAL A 157 -16.86 10.14 3.34
CA VAL A 157 -17.42 8.91 3.92
C VAL A 157 -18.88 8.76 3.47
N PRO A 158 -19.39 7.54 3.27
CA PRO A 158 -20.82 7.33 3.14
C PRO A 158 -21.55 7.81 4.40
N GLU A 159 -22.80 8.22 4.25
CA GLU A 159 -23.65 8.72 5.35
C GLU A 159 -23.78 7.73 6.52
N PHE A 160 -23.77 6.44 6.22
CA PHE A 160 -23.85 5.34 7.20
C PHE A 160 -22.50 4.93 7.81
N ALA A 161 -21.43 5.72 7.65
CA ALA A 161 -20.13 5.41 8.24
C ALA A 161 -20.22 5.35 9.78
N PRO A 162 -19.63 4.31 10.44
CA PRO A 162 -19.70 4.18 11.89
C PRO A 162 -19.14 5.40 12.63
N GLU A 163 -19.89 5.94 13.60
CA GLU A 163 -19.51 7.13 14.38
C GLU A 163 -18.12 7.03 15.04
N PRO A 164 -17.71 5.90 15.64
CA PRO A 164 -16.36 5.79 16.22
C PRO A 164 -15.24 5.99 15.19
N LYS A 165 -15.45 5.55 13.94
CA LYS A 165 -14.49 5.72 12.85
C LYS A 165 -14.44 7.19 12.41
N VAL A 166 -15.58 7.87 12.35
CA VAL A 166 -15.67 9.31 12.03
C VAL A 166 -15.02 10.15 13.13
N ALA A 167 -15.26 9.83 14.41
CA ALA A 167 -14.70 10.55 15.56
C ALA A 167 -13.17 10.60 15.50
N GLN A 168 -12.50 9.50 15.16
CA GLN A 168 -11.04 9.47 15.01
C GLN A 168 -10.54 10.46 13.93
N LEU A 169 -11.27 10.63 12.83
CA LEU A 169 -10.91 11.57 11.77
C LEU A 169 -11.03 13.02 12.26
N LEU A 170 -12.08 13.32 13.01
CA LEU A 170 -12.32 14.63 13.59
C LEU A 170 -11.26 14.98 14.65
N VAL A 171 -10.85 14.01 15.47
CA VAL A 171 -9.74 14.18 16.44
C VAL A 171 -8.44 14.59 15.75
N PHE A 172 -8.15 14.04 14.56
CA PHE A 172 -7.01 14.46 13.74
C PHE A 172 -7.25 15.79 12.99
N GLY A 173 -8.39 16.45 13.15
CA GLY A 173 -8.71 17.72 12.50
C GLY A 173 -9.09 17.60 11.02
N ALA A 174 -9.47 16.40 10.55
CA ALA A 174 -9.94 16.23 9.18
C ALA A 174 -11.34 16.84 8.99
N ARG A 175 -11.57 17.41 7.82
CA ARG A 175 -12.90 17.83 7.36
C ARG A 175 -13.62 16.62 6.78
N VAL A 176 -14.66 16.15 7.45
CA VAL A 176 -15.41 14.96 7.02
C VAL A 176 -16.64 15.37 6.22
N ILE A 177 -16.74 14.87 4.98
CA ILE A 177 -17.89 15.04 4.11
C ILE A 177 -18.67 13.73 4.09
N ARG A 178 -19.87 13.73 4.67
CA ARG A 178 -20.82 12.61 4.61
C ARG A 178 -21.58 12.66 3.28
N VAL A 179 -21.45 11.61 2.50
CA VAL A 179 -22.05 11.48 1.17
C VAL A 179 -23.29 10.59 1.26
N ARG A 180 -24.44 11.14 0.85
CA ARG A 180 -25.67 10.35 0.70
C ARG A 180 -25.52 9.45 -0.52
N GLY A 181 -25.29 8.16 -0.31
CA GLY A 181 -25.12 7.20 -1.40
C GLY A 181 -24.20 6.04 -1.05
N SER A 182 -23.85 5.26 -2.08
CA SER A 182 -22.98 4.10 -1.96
C SER A 182 -21.50 4.47 -1.74
N TYR A 183 -20.68 3.47 -1.47
CA TYR A 183 -19.23 3.62 -1.42
C TYR A 183 -18.67 4.13 -2.76
N ASP A 184 -19.19 3.63 -3.88
CA ASP A 184 -18.79 4.08 -5.22
C ASP A 184 -19.16 5.54 -5.45
N ALA A 185 -20.37 5.96 -5.07
CA ALA A 185 -20.78 7.37 -5.15
C ALA A 185 -19.87 8.29 -4.30
N THR A 186 -19.47 7.82 -3.12
CA THR A 186 -18.51 8.51 -2.24
C THR A 186 -17.14 8.66 -2.91
N TRP A 187 -16.64 7.59 -3.54
CA TRP A 187 -15.36 7.59 -4.26
C TRP A 187 -15.40 8.52 -5.48
N GLU A 188 -16.46 8.46 -6.27
CA GLU A 188 -16.64 9.32 -7.44
C GLU A 188 -16.72 10.80 -7.06
N LEU A 189 -17.44 11.14 -5.99
CA LEU A 189 -17.52 12.52 -5.51
C LEU A 189 -16.15 13.03 -5.05
N CYS A 190 -15.40 12.21 -4.31
CA CYS A 190 -14.02 12.53 -3.93
C CYS A 190 -13.13 12.76 -5.15
N GLN A 191 -13.25 11.91 -6.18
CA GLN A 191 -12.48 12.03 -7.42
C GLN A 191 -12.82 13.34 -8.15
N ARG A 192 -14.12 13.62 -8.36
CA ARG A 192 -14.57 14.87 -8.97
C ARG A 192 -14.08 16.10 -8.21
N ALA A 193 -14.17 16.09 -6.88
CA ALA A 193 -13.66 17.19 -6.05
C ALA A 193 -12.15 17.39 -6.22
N CYS A 194 -11.36 16.31 -6.28
CA CYS A 194 -9.93 16.42 -6.55
C CYS A 194 -9.64 17.03 -7.91
N ASP A 195 -10.37 16.61 -8.95
CA ASP A 195 -10.18 17.08 -10.32
C ASP A 195 -10.61 18.55 -10.47
N THR A 196 -11.72 18.95 -9.84
CA THR A 196 -12.24 20.33 -9.88
C THR A 196 -11.39 21.31 -9.09
N TYR A 197 -10.94 20.93 -7.90
CA TYR A 197 -10.25 21.86 -6.98
C TYR A 197 -8.72 21.69 -6.94
N GLY A 198 -8.16 20.76 -7.73
CA GLY A 198 -6.73 20.47 -7.74
C GLY A 198 -6.20 19.88 -6.43
N TRP A 199 -7.04 19.20 -5.66
CA TRP A 199 -6.63 18.55 -4.41
C TRP A 199 -5.80 17.29 -4.69
N TYR A 200 -4.86 16.96 -3.79
CA TYR A 200 -4.07 15.74 -3.94
C TYR A 200 -4.89 14.51 -3.55
N ASN A 201 -5.19 13.67 -4.53
CA ASN A 201 -5.98 12.46 -4.35
C ASN A 201 -5.11 11.31 -3.80
N ARG A 202 -5.34 10.92 -2.54
CA ARG A 202 -4.63 9.81 -1.87
C ARG A 202 -5.35 8.46 -2.02
N ASN A 203 -6.38 8.33 -2.84
CA ASN A 203 -7.06 7.03 -2.98
C ASN A 203 -6.06 5.96 -3.47
N ALA A 204 -5.80 4.97 -2.60
CA ALA A 204 -4.67 4.05 -2.67
C ALA A 204 -4.57 3.29 -4.00
N ALA A 205 -5.74 3.02 -4.58
CA ALA A 205 -5.93 2.11 -5.68
C ALA A 205 -5.45 2.70 -7.03
N VAL A 206 -5.49 4.02 -7.18
CA VAL A 206 -5.24 4.71 -8.47
C VAL A 206 -3.98 5.55 -8.48
N ASN A 207 -3.52 6.02 -7.31
CA ASN A 207 -2.33 6.84 -7.21
C ASN A 207 -1.07 5.97 -7.08
N PRO A 208 -0.16 5.98 -8.08
CA PRO A 208 0.98 5.08 -8.13
C PRO A 208 1.99 5.30 -7.01
N SER A 209 2.05 6.53 -6.45
CA SER A 209 3.01 6.88 -5.40
C SER A 209 2.74 6.13 -4.09
N LEU A 210 1.51 5.71 -3.85
CA LEU A 210 1.08 5.15 -2.56
C LEU A 210 1.49 3.70 -2.36
N VAL A 211 1.53 2.91 -3.44
CA VAL A 211 2.07 1.53 -3.41
C VAL A 211 3.56 1.55 -3.07
N GLU A 212 4.29 2.62 -3.41
CA GLU A 212 5.71 2.76 -3.06
C GLU A 212 5.93 2.94 -1.56
N GLY A 213 4.99 3.53 -0.83
CA GLY A 213 5.00 3.50 0.62
C GLY A 213 4.85 2.08 1.14
N LYS A 214 3.86 1.33 0.66
CA LYS A 214 3.62 -0.08 1.03
C LYS A 214 4.81 -0.99 0.72
N LYS A 215 5.53 -0.70 -0.37
CA LYS A 215 6.76 -1.39 -0.77
C LYS A 215 7.83 -1.43 0.31
N THR A 216 7.89 -0.39 1.14
CA THR A 216 8.89 -0.31 2.21
C THR A 216 8.80 -1.45 3.22
N CYS A 217 7.63 -2.06 3.42
CA CYS A 217 7.52 -3.27 4.24
C CYS A 217 8.31 -4.45 3.64
N GLY A 218 8.27 -4.65 2.32
CA GLY A 218 9.09 -5.65 1.64
C GLY A 218 10.59 -5.33 1.67
N LEU A 219 10.96 -4.05 1.61
CA LEU A 219 12.35 -3.61 1.80
C LEU A 219 12.83 -3.92 3.22
N GLU A 220 12.00 -3.65 4.23
CA GLU A 220 12.31 -3.94 5.63
C GLU A 220 12.42 -5.43 5.90
N ILE A 221 11.50 -6.25 5.39
CA ILE A 221 11.61 -7.71 5.52
C ILE A 221 12.94 -8.19 4.93
N GLY A 222 13.30 -7.72 3.73
CA GLY A 222 14.58 -8.08 3.12
C GLY A 222 15.80 -7.60 3.91
N GLU A 223 15.74 -6.41 4.52
CA GLU A 223 16.84 -5.90 5.34
C GLU A 223 16.96 -6.63 6.68
N GLN A 224 15.84 -6.84 7.38
CA GLN A 224 15.80 -7.43 8.71
C GLN A 224 16.09 -8.95 8.69
N CYS A 225 15.68 -9.66 7.64
CA CYS A 225 16.00 -11.09 7.48
C CYS A 225 17.39 -11.33 6.85
N GLY A 226 17.92 -10.35 6.10
CA GLY A 226 19.23 -10.41 5.48
C GLY A 226 19.45 -11.70 4.67
N LYS A 227 20.51 -12.45 5.02
CA LYS A 227 20.90 -13.68 4.29
C LYS A 227 19.95 -14.87 4.50
N ALA A 228 18.98 -14.78 5.42
CA ALA A 228 18.02 -15.82 5.72
C ALA A 228 16.58 -15.35 5.44
N PRO A 229 16.22 -15.03 4.18
CA PRO A 229 14.85 -14.63 3.84
C PRO A 229 13.86 -15.78 4.13
N PRO A 230 12.60 -15.51 4.47
CA PRO A 230 11.60 -16.54 4.72
C PRO A 230 11.31 -17.36 3.46
N ASP A 231 10.74 -18.54 3.59
CA ASP A 231 10.28 -19.33 2.44
C ASP A 231 8.95 -18.79 1.88
N TRP A 232 8.11 -18.25 2.77
CA TRP A 232 6.81 -17.69 2.44
C TRP A 232 6.61 -16.33 3.10
N VAL A 233 5.88 -15.44 2.42
CA VAL A 233 5.32 -14.22 2.99
C VAL A 233 3.81 -14.23 2.78
N ALA A 234 3.06 -14.39 3.86
CA ALA A 234 1.60 -14.38 3.86
C ALA A 234 1.06 -12.96 4.05
N VAL A 235 0.06 -12.58 3.26
CA VAL A 235 -0.51 -11.23 3.26
C VAL A 235 -2.02 -11.31 3.08
N SER A 236 -2.78 -10.66 3.95
CA SER A 236 -4.22 -10.44 3.76
C SER A 236 -4.48 -9.49 2.57
N VAL A 237 -5.38 -9.83 1.66
CA VAL A 237 -5.58 -9.14 0.39
C VAL A 237 -7.02 -8.63 0.24
N GLY A 238 -7.18 -7.30 0.28
CA GLY A 238 -8.35 -6.59 -0.25
C GLY A 238 -8.07 -6.10 -1.67
N ASP A 239 -7.74 -4.82 -1.82
CA ASP A 239 -7.49 -4.18 -3.13
C ASP A 239 -6.29 -4.73 -3.94
N GLY A 240 -5.37 -5.46 -3.30
CA GLY A 240 -4.14 -5.97 -3.92
C GLY A 240 -2.91 -5.06 -3.74
N CYS A 241 -3.10 -3.81 -3.30
CA CYS A 241 -2.00 -2.86 -3.09
C CYS A 241 -0.88 -3.35 -2.15
N THR A 242 -1.23 -4.01 -1.05
CA THR A 242 -0.27 -4.40 0.01
C THR A 242 0.65 -5.51 -0.46
N ILE A 243 0.09 -6.62 -0.95
CA ILE A 243 0.89 -7.75 -1.45
C ILE A 243 1.74 -7.35 -2.66
N ALA A 244 1.20 -6.51 -3.56
CA ALA A 244 1.94 -5.95 -4.69
C ALA A 244 3.13 -5.09 -4.25
N GLY A 245 2.93 -4.23 -3.23
CA GLY A 245 3.99 -3.42 -2.65
C GLY A 245 5.08 -4.28 -2.02
N ILE A 246 4.71 -5.19 -1.12
CA ILE A 246 5.65 -6.07 -0.42
C ILE A 246 6.50 -6.87 -1.42
N TRP A 247 5.87 -7.50 -2.41
CA TRP A 247 6.58 -8.22 -3.47
C TRP A 247 7.59 -7.33 -4.19
N LYS A 248 7.17 -6.13 -4.60
CA LYS A 248 8.06 -5.16 -5.25
C LYS A 248 9.26 -4.78 -4.39
N GLY A 249 9.08 -4.72 -3.06
CA GLY A 249 10.16 -4.46 -2.11
C GLY A 249 11.14 -5.62 -2.05
N LEU A 250 10.63 -6.85 -1.92
CA LEU A 250 11.46 -8.06 -1.89
C LEU A 250 12.27 -8.24 -3.18
N VAL A 251 11.65 -8.01 -4.34
CA VAL A 251 12.34 -7.99 -5.64
C VAL A 251 13.47 -6.97 -5.64
N ALA A 252 13.21 -5.74 -5.18
CA ALA A 252 14.26 -4.73 -5.08
C ALA A 252 15.40 -5.19 -4.15
N MET A 253 15.11 -5.78 -2.99
CA MET A 253 16.14 -6.26 -2.06
C MET A 253 17.01 -7.37 -2.65
N ARG A 254 16.43 -8.26 -3.48
CA ARG A 254 17.19 -9.26 -4.23
C ARG A 254 18.12 -8.61 -5.26
N GLU A 255 17.62 -7.68 -6.06
CA GLU A 255 18.40 -6.97 -7.09
C GLU A 255 19.52 -6.10 -6.49
N LEU A 256 19.28 -5.52 -5.31
CA LEU A 256 20.28 -4.78 -4.53
C LEU A 256 21.31 -5.72 -3.87
N GLY A 257 21.04 -7.02 -3.77
CA GLY A 257 21.94 -8.02 -3.20
C GLY A 257 21.84 -8.20 -1.68
N PHE A 258 20.75 -7.76 -1.05
CA PHE A 258 20.53 -7.95 0.39
C PHE A 258 20.03 -9.35 0.74
N ILE A 259 19.21 -9.94 -0.13
CA ILE A 259 18.68 -11.28 0.03
C ILE A 259 19.13 -12.17 -1.13
N PRO A 260 19.52 -13.44 -0.87
CA PRO A 260 20.00 -14.34 -1.93
C PRO A 260 18.86 -14.93 -2.78
N ARG A 261 17.64 -14.97 -2.24
CA ARG A 261 16.45 -15.57 -2.90
C ARG A 261 15.18 -14.80 -2.55
N LEU A 262 14.16 -14.96 -3.40
CA LEU A 262 12.82 -14.42 -3.16
C LEU A 262 11.96 -15.46 -2.42
N PRO A 263 11.10 -15.04 -1.48
CA PRO A 263 10.08 -15.92 -0.89
C PRO A 263 8.93 -16.15 -1.88
N ARG A 264 8.14 -17.18 -1.64
CA ARG A 264 6.82 -17.36 -2.26
C ARG A 264 5.80 -16.45 -1.58
N MET A 265 4.88 -15.85 -2.34
CA MET A 265 3.84 -14.98 -1.78
C MET A 265 2.54 -15.78 -1.56
N LEU A 266 1.97 -15.71 -0.36
CA LEU A 266 0.66 -16.27 -0.06
C LEU A 266 -0.35 -15.12 0.10
N GLY A 267 -1.29 -15.00 -0.84
CA GLY A 267 -2.40 -14.06 -0.72
C GLY A 267 -3.60 -14.70 -0.03
N VAL A 268 -4.11 -14.07 1.03
CA VAL A 268 -5.25 -14.57 1.80
C VAL A 268 -6.44 -13.62 1.63
N GLN A 269 -7.58 -14.13 1.17
CA GLN A 269 -8.84 -13.38 1.13
C GLN A 269 -9.89 -14.03 2.04
N ALA A 270 -10.87 -13.25 2.50
CA ALA A 270 -12.05 -13.83 3.14
C ALA A 270 -12.93 -14.52 2.07
N GLU A 271 -13.59 -15.62 2.41
CA GLU A 271 -14.42 -16.37 1.46
C GLU A 271 -15.52 -15.53 0.82
N GLY A 272 -16.18 -14.66 1.60
CA GLY A 272 -17.20 -13.75 1.10
C GLY A 272 -16.65 -12.54 0.33
N ALA A 273 -15.33 -12.39 0.16
CA ALA A 273 -14.68 -11.30 -0.56
C ALA A 273 -13.42 -11.76 -1.31
N ARG A 274 -13.56 -12.78 -2.18
CA ARG A 274 -12.42 -13.52 -2.78
C ARG A 274 -12.16 -13.36 -4.30
N PRO A 275 -12.40 -12.20 -4.95
CA PRO A 275 -12.32 -12.12 -6.41
C PRO A 275 -10.91 -12.36 -6.99
N LEU A 276 -9.82 -12.18 -6.21
CA LEU A 276 -8.47 -12.55 -6.66
C LEU A 276 -8.20 -14.04 -6.54
N VAL A 277 -8.76 -14.73 -5.54
CA VAL A 277 -8.65 -16.19 -5.42
C VAL A 277 -9.26 -16.84 -6.65
N ASP A 278 -10.48 -16.43 -7.03
CA ASP A 278 -11.19 -16.96 -8.18
C ASP A 278 -10.44 -16.67 -9.49
N ALA A 279 -10.04 -15.40 -9.71
CA ALA A 279 -9.25 -15.03 -10.89
C ALA A 279 -7.90 -15.75 -10.99
N PHE A 280 -7.24 -16.02 -9.85
CA PHE A 280 -5.99 -16.76 -9.82
C PHE A 280 -6.19 -18.24 -10.19
N ARG A 281 -7.17 -18.91 -9.57
CA ARG A 281 -7.47 -20.34 -9.79
C ARG A 281 -7.95 -20.62 -11.19
N GLU A 282 -8.81 -19.77 -11.72
CA GLU A 282 -9.43 -19.95 -13.04
C GLU A 282 -8.58 -19.38 -14.19
N GLY A 283 -7.47 -18.70 -13.88
CA GLY A 283 -6.57 -18.15 -14.91
C GLY A 283 -7.17 -17.02 -15.74
N ARG A 284 -8.30 -16.44 -15.31
CA ARG A 284 -9.06 -15.42 -16.04
C ARG A 284 -8.84 -13.99 -15.53
N GLU A 285 -9.46 -13.04 -16.23
CA GLU A 285 -9.59 -11.67 -15.74
C GLU A 285 -10.47 -11.61 -14.48
N LEU A 286 -10.14 -10.68 -13.57
CA LEU A 286 -10.93 -10.46 -12.37
C LEU A 286 -12.32 -9.95 -12.75
N ILE A 287 -13.35 -10.57 -12.17
CA ILE A 287 -14.73 -10.13 -12.25
C ILE A 287 -15.10 -9.51 -10.89
N PRO A 288 -15.45 -8.22 -10.83
CA PRO A 288 -15.92 -7.60 -9.60
C PRO A 288 -17.22 -8.27 -9.11
N GLY A 289 -17.40 -8.33 -7.80
CA GLY A 289 -18.57 -8.95 -7.19
C GLY A 289 -18.96 -8.31 -5.87
N ARG A 290 -20.04 -8.81 -5.26
CA ARG A 290 -20.39 -8.45 -3.88
C ARG A 290 -19.30 -8.96 -2.94
N ALA A 291 -19.01 -8.18 -1.90
CA ALA A 291 -18.09 -8.55 -0.84
C ALA A 291 -18.78 -8.43 0.52
N GLU A 292 -18.61 -9.46 1.35
CA GLU A 292 -19.16 -9.53 2.70
C GLU A 292 -18.23 -10.34 3.59
N THR A 293 -17.76 -9.74 4.68
CA THR A 293 -16.89 -10.39 5.68
C THR A 293 -16.76 -9.48 6.91
N ILE A 294 -16.53 -10.07 8.09
CA ILE A 294 -16.16 -9.36 9.31
C ILE A 294 -14.79 -8.66 9.19
N ALA A 295 -13.93 -9.12 8.27
CA ALA A 295 -12.60 -8.56 8.03
C ALA A 295 -12.68 -7.28 7.15
N ASP A 296 -13.16 -6.19 7.76
CA ASP A 296 -13.51 -4.93 7.10
C ASP A 296 -12.45 -4.39 6.13
N SER A 297 -11.18 -4.52 6.48
CA SER A 297 -10.04 -3.97 5.76
C SER A 297 -9.70 -4.73 4.47
N ILE A 298 -10.25 -5.93 4.29
CA ILE A 298 -10.13 -6.75 3.07
C ILE A 298 -11.48 -7.05 2.40
N CYS A 299 -12.58 -6.49 2.92
CA CYS A 299 -13.92 -6.57 2.30
C CYS A 299 -13.98 -5.72 1.02
N VAL A 300 -13.42 -6.25 -0.08
CA VAL A 300 -13.28 -5.52 -1.35
C VAL A 300 -13.80 -6.36 -2.51
N GLY A 301 -14.96 -5.95 -3.04
CA GLY A 301 -15.61 -6.60 -4.19
C GLY A 301 -15.04 -6.21 -5.55
N HIS A 302 -14.45 -5.00 -5.64
CA HIS A 302 -13.82 -4.47 -6.85
C HIS A 302 -12.38 -4.01 -6.59
N PRO A 303 -11.42 -4.94 -6.45
CA PRO A 303 -10.02 -4.59 -6.25
C PRO A 303 -9.47 -3.88 -7.49
N ARG A 304 -8.76 -2.76 -7.35
CA ARG A 304 -8.17 -2.04 -8.49
C ARG A 304 -6.73 -2.45 -8.79
N ASN A 305 -5.98 -2.92 -7.78
CA ASN A 305 -4.57 -3.35 -7.94
C ASN A 305 -4.41 -4.85 -8.23
N TRP A 306 -5.48 -5.52 -8.66
CA TRP A 306 -5.51 -6.96 -8.84
C TRP A 306 -4.44 -7.48 -9.82
N ARG A 307 -4.18 -6.78 -10.94
CA ARG A 307 -3.13 -7.19 -11.90
C ARG A 307 -1.75 -7.26 -11.26
N LYS A 308 -1.43 -6.32 -10.37
CA LYS A 308 -0.15 -6.30 -9.63
C LYS A 308 -0.10 -7.40 -8.56
N ALA A 309 -1.22 -7.67 -7.90
CA ALA A 309 -1.32 -8.73 -6.90
C ALA A 309 -1.22 -10.13 -7.53
N LEU A 310 -1.94 -10.40 -8.63
CA LEU A 310 -1.79 -11.64 -9.40
C LEU A 310 -0.36 -11.80 -9.93
N ARG A 311 0.24 -10.72 -10.45
CA ARG A 311 1.66 -10.73 -10.86
C ARG A 311 2.57 -11.13 -9.70
N ALA A 312 2.41 -10.53 -8.53
CA ALA A 312 3.22 -10.84 -7.35
C ALA A 312 3.15 -12.32 -6.96
N VAL A 313 1.95 -12.89 -6.91
CA VAL A 313 1.76 -14.30 -6.55
C VAL A 313 2.31 -15.22 -7.63
N ARG A 314 2.03 -14.97 -8.92
CA ARG A 314 2.52 -15.78 -10.04
C ARG A 314 4.05 -15.75 -10.16
N GLU A 315 4.67 -14.57 -10.15
CA GLU A 315 6.14 -14.42 -10.27
C GLU A 315 6.88 -15.05 -9.08
N SER A 316 6.27 -15.04 -7.89
CA SER A 316 6.85 -15.68 -6.71
C SER A 316 6.68 -17.20 -6.67
N GLY A 317 5.95 -17.79 -7.63
CA GLY A 317 5.52 -19.20 -7.57
C GLY A 317 4.60 -19.47 -6.37
N GLY A 318 3.91 -18.46 -5.86
CA GLY A 318 3.05 -18.51 -4.68
C GLY A 318 1.63 -19.01 -4.97
N THR A 319 0.70 -18.75 -4.06
CA THR A 319 -0.72 -19.08 -4.24
C THR A 319 -1.66 -18.11 -3.54
N PHE A 320 -2.96 -18.21 -3.86
CA PHE A 320 -4.05 -17.55 -3.14
C PHE A 320 -4.92 -18.56 -2.41
N VAL A 321 -5.37 -18.21 -1.22
CA VAL A 321 -6.34 -18.97 -0.43
C VAL A 321 -7.50 -18.09 0.02
N ALA A 322 -8.68 -18.68 0.12
CA ALA A 322 -9.84 -18.08 0.75
C ALA A 322 -10.07 -18.75 2.11
N VAL A 323 -10.45 -17.97 3.12
CA VAL A 323 -10.67 -18.45 4.49
C VAL A 323 -12.03 -17.93 4.98
N PRO A 324 -12.90 -18.75 5.60
CA PRO A 324 -14.17 -18.30 6.13
C PRO A 324 -13.97 -17.42 7.37
N ASP A 325 -14.95 -16.58 7.68
CA ASP A 325 -14.92 -15.69 8.85
C ASP A 325 -14.91 -16.46 10.19
N SER A 326 -15.32 -17.73 10.18
CA SER A 326 -15.36 -18.61 11.36
C SER A 326 -14.04 -19.32 11.66
N ALA A 327 -13.01 -19.14 10.83
CA ALA A 327 -11.71 -19.80 10.98
C ALA A 327 -10.82 -19.17 12.06
#